data_AF-A0A0P7Y840-F1
#
_entry.id   AF-A0A0P7Y840-F1
#
_cell.length_a   1.000
_cell.length_b   1.000
_cell.length_c   1.000
_cell.angle_alpha   90.00
_cell.angle_beta   90.00
_cell.angle_gamma   90.00
#
_symmetry.space_group_name_H-M   'P 1'
#
loop_
_entity.id
_entity.type
_entity.pdbx_description
1 polymer ?
#
loop_
_entity_poly.entity_id
_entity_poly.type
_entity_poly.pdbx_seq_one_letter_code
_entity_poly.pdbx_strand_id
1 'polypeptide(L)' 'QQVGQVAAEIRAFRPPEPYKGKGVRYADEQVRRKEAKKK' A
#
# COMPACT_ATOMS: atom_id res chain seq x y z
N GLN A 1 -4.23 -8.63 -20.44
CA GLN A 1 -4.58 -7.39 -19.69
C GLN A 1 -3.30 -6.78 -19.15
N GLN A 2 -2.83 -5.64 -19.67
CA GLN A 2 -1.54 -5.01 -19.31
C GLN A 2 -1.65 -4.05 -18.11
N VAL A 3 -2.79 -3.40 -17.93
CA VAL A 3 -3.00 -2.35 -16.91
C VAL A 3 -2.84 -2.89 -15.48
N GLY A 4 -3.33 -4.11 -15.22
CA GLY A 4 -3.19 -4.74 -13.90
C GLY A 4 -1.73 -5.08 -13.54
N GLN A 5 -0.92 -5.46 -14.53
CA GLN A 5 0.49 -5.79 -14.32
C GLN A 5 1.31 -4.54 -14.02
N VAL A 6 1.10 -3.47 -14.81
CA VAL A 6 1.74 -2.18 -14.57
C VAL A 6 1.34 -1.59 -13.20
N ALA A 7 0.07 -1.71 -12.81
CA ALA A 7 -0.39 -1.24 -11.51
C ALA A 7 0.25 -2.02 -10.34
N ALA A 8 0.45 -3.33 -10.51
CA ALA A 8 1.16 -4.17 -9.54
C ALA A 8 2.64 -3.81 -9.43
N GLU A 9 3.31 -3.53 -10.56
CA GLU A 9 4.70 -3.07 -10.60
C GLU A 9 4.86 -1.74 -9.86
N ILE A 10 4.00 -0.74 -10.12
CA ILE A 10 4.03 0.56 -9.43
C ILE A 10 3.82 0.40 -7.92
N ARG A 11 2.94 -0.52 -7.50
CA ARG A 11 2.73 -0.82 -6.08
C ARG A 11 3.96 -1.46 -5.41
N ALA A 12 4.70 -2.29 -6.14
CA ALA A 12 5.90 -2.95 -5.61
C ALA A 12 7.05 -1.97 -5.31
N PHE A 13 7.17 -0.87 -6.07
CA PHE A 13 8.19 0.15 -5.82
C PHE A 13 8.03 0.84 -4.46
N ARG A 14 6.79 1.04 -3.98
CA ARG A 14 6.53 1.67 -2.68
C ARG A 14 5.27 1.10 -2.04
N PRO A 15 5.35 -0.07 -1.39
CA PRO A 15 4.20 -0.67 -0.74
C PRO A 15 3.66 0.23 0.39
N PRO A 16 2.35 0.17 0.67
CA PRO A 16 1.75 0.99 1.73
C PRO A 16 2.26 0.53 3.10
N GLU A 17 2.87 1.44 3.85
CA GLU A 17 3.44 1.15 5.17
C GLU A 17 2.37 0.73 6.18
N PRO A 18 2.62 -0.28 7.02
CA PRO A 18 1.64 -0.81 7.97
C PRO A 18 1.30 0.14 9.12
N TYR A 19 2.03 1.22 9.36
CA TYR A 19 1.75 2.13 10.48
C TYR A 19 1.00 3.39 10.03
N LYS A 20 1.62 4.15 9.12
CA LYS A 20 1.08 5.43 8.64
C LYS A 20 0.34 5.31 7.31
N GLY A 21 0.26 4.10 6.72
CA GLY A 21 -0.40 3.86 5.44
C GLY A 21 0.24 4.61 4.26
N LYS A 22 1.49 5.07 4.41
CA LYS A 22 2.22 5.84 3.40
C LYS A 22 2.70 4.90 2.29
N GLY A 23 2.44 5.21 1.03
CA GLY A 23 2.87 4.39 -0.12
C GLY A 23 1.81 4.37 -1.22
N VAL A 24 2.03 3.54 -2.23
CA VAL A 24 1.11 3.31 -3.35
C VAL A 24 0.09 2.25 -2.91
N ARG A 25 -1.20 2.58 -3.01
CA ARG A 25 -2.32 1.69 -2.72
C ARG A 25 -3.42 1.88 -3.76
N TYR A 26 -4.25 0.87 -3.94
CA TYR A 26 -5.49 1.02 -4.69
C TYR A 26 -6.49 1.87 -3.89
N ALA A 27 -7.37 2.59 -4.59
CA ALA A 27 -8.32 3.51 -3.96
C ALA A 27 -9.30 2.79 -3.03
N ASP A 28 -9.66 1.58 -3.41
CA ASP A 28 -10.61 0.66 -2.80
C ASP A 28 -9.95 -0.34 -1.82
N GLU A 29 -8.62 -0.31 -1.65
CA GLU A 29 -7.91 -1.22 -0.74
C GLU A 29 -7.89 -0.71 0.71
N GLN A 30 -8.45 -1.50 1.64
CA GLN A 30 -8.24 -1.30 3.07
C GLN A 30 -6.85 -1.80 3.51
N VAL A 31 -5.92 -0.86 3.65
CA VAL A 31 -4.58 -1.14 4.22
C VAL A 31 -4.73 -1.46 5.71
N ARG A 32 -4.34 -2.66 6.13
CA ARG A 32 -4.28 -3.04 7.55
C ARG A 32 -3.24 -2.19 8.26
N ARG A 33 -3.70 -1.21 9.03
CA ARG A 33 -2.83 -0.36 9.85
C ARG A 33 -2.64 -0.99 11.23
N LYS A 34 -1.40 -1.15 11.65
CA LYS A 34 -1.03 -1.41 13.04
C LYS A 34 -0.90 -0.06 13.73
N GLU A 35 -1.46 0.07 14.93
CA GLU A 35 -1.12 1.20 15.78
C GLU A 35 0.37 1.14 16.11
N ALA A 36 1.06 2.27 15.97
CA ALA A 36 2.43 2.36 16.46
C ALA A 36 2.42 2.06 17.97
N LYS A 37 3.40 1.28 18.43
CA LYS A 37 3.61 1.01 19.86
C LYS A 37 3.66 2.37 20.58
N LYS A 38 2.60 2.73 21.30
CA LYS A 38 2.60 3.90 22.19
C LYS A 38 3.79 3.72 23.14
N LYS A 39 4.69 4.70 23.16
CA LYS A 39 5.68 4.83 24.24
C LYS A 39 4.98 5.47 25.43
#